data_AF-A0A5C7FF02-F1
#
_entry.id   AF-A0A5C7FF02-F1
#
_cell.length_a   1.000
_cell.length_b   1.000
_cell.length_c   1.000
_cell.angle_alpha   90.00
_cell.angle_beta   90.00
_cell.angle_gamma   90.00
#
_symmetry.space_group_name_H-M   'P 1'
#
loop_
_entity.id
_entity.type
_entity.pdbx_description
1 polymer ?
#
loop_
_entity_poly.entity_id
_entity_poly.type
_entity_poly.pdbx_seq_one_letter_code
_entity_poly.pdbx_strand_id
1 'polypeptide(L)'
;MEELAEKQMNFLKKYAGLLSEVREAAHYAGEWYIQEQEDVADRLLTSISAGLLSYNPGNMTLHSIFSDNEQAMKKLEEFYKAALAASEIQISQGNTQERMHLLYEVFLPALEAWQKEVQSALQRGGNHATH
;
A
#
# COMPACT_ATOMS: atom_id res chain seq x y z
N MET A 1 -7.96 -17.08 22.54
CA MET A 1 -7.35 -17.17 21.19
C MET A 1 -8.25 -16.57 20.12
N GLU A 2 -9.57 -16.74 20.20
CA GLU A 2 -10.53 -16.11 19.27
C GLU A 2 -10.45 -14.58 19.23
N GLU A 3 -10.29 -13.91 20.37
CA GLU A 3 -10.24 -12.44 20.42
C GLU A 3 -9.02 -11.84 19.67
N LEU A 4 -7.90 -12.55 19.66
CA LEU A 4 -6.70 -12.13 18.92
C LEU A 4 -6.92 -12.26 17.40
N ALA A 5 -7.52 -13.36 16.97
CA ALA A 5 -7.86 -13.61 15.57
C ALA A 5 -8.89 -12.59 15.06
N GLU A 6 -9.90 -12.24 15.87
CA GLU A 6 -10.89 -11.21 15.53
C GLU A 6 -10.25 -9.82 15.39
N LYS A 7 -9.35 -9.44 16.30
CA LYS A 7 -8.61 -8.16 16.22
C LYS A 7 -7.74 -8.09 14.97
N GLN A 8 -7.03 -9.17 14.62
CA GLN A 8 -6.24 -9.26 13.39
C GLN A 8 -7.12 -9.15 12.14
N MET A 9 -8.28 -9.81 12.13
CA MET A 9 -9.24 -9.75 11.03
C MET A 9 -9.82 -8.34 10.86
N ASN A 10 -10.20 -7.68 11.95
CA ASN A 10 -10.69 -6.30 11.93
C ASN A 10 -9.62 -5.32 11.47
N PHE A 11 -8.36 -5.53 11.87
CA PHE A 11 -7.23 -4.78 11.34
C PHE A 11 -7.09 -4.98 9.83
N LEU A 12 -7.07 -6.23 9.34
CA LEU A 12 -6.94 -6.53 7.91
C LEU A 12 -8.05 -5.91 7.07
N LYS A 13 -9.30 -5.92 7.54
CA LYS A 13 -10.42 -5.30 6.82
C LYS A 13 -10.21 -3.79 6.66
N LYS A 14 -9.84 -3.11 7.74
CA LYS A 14 -9.54 -1.67 7.71
C LYS A 14 -8.34 -1.36 6.82
N TYR A 15 -7.29 -2.18 6.94
CA TYR A 15 -6.08 -2.02 6.15
C TYR A 15 -6.33 -2.25 4.65
N ALA A 16 -7.11 -3.26 4.29
CA ALA A 16 -7.53 -3.49 2.90
C ALA A 16 -8.35 -2.32 2.33
N GLY A 17 -9.22 -1.72 3.15
CA GLY A 17 -9.94 -0.49 2.81
C GLY A 17 -8.98 0.66 2.51
N LEU A 18 -8.05 0.93 3.44
CA LEU A 18 -7.01 1.95 3.27
C LEU A 18 -6.21 1.73 1.97
N LEU A 19 -5.74 0.51 1.71
CA LEU A 19 -4.99 0.22 0.49
C LEU A 19 -5.83 0.51 -0.78
N SER A 20 -7.13 0.26 -0.73
CA SER A 20 -8.03 0.53 -1.88
C SER A 20 -8.19 2.03 -2.12
N GLU A 21 -8.41 2.80 -1.05
CA GLU A 21 -8.47 4.27 -1.09
C GLU A 21 -7.16 4.87 -1.63
N VAL A 22 -6.02 4.37 -1.17
CA VAL A 22 -4.70 4.79 -1.68
C VAL A 22 -4.57 4.50 -3.18
N ARG A 23 -5.01 3.32 -3.64
CA ARG A 23 -4.94 2.98 -5.06
C ARG A 23 -5.74 3.96 -5.91
N GLU A 24 -6.95 4.30 -5.48
CA GLU A 24 -7.80 5.28 -6.17
C GLU A 24 -7.15 6.66 -6.19
N ALA A 25 -6.63 7.13 -5.05
CA ALA A 25 -5.90 8.39 -4.96
C ALA A 25 -4.64 8.41 -5.84
N ALA A 26 -3.91 7.31 -5.92
CA ALA A 26 -2.74 7.18 -6.78
C ALA A 26 -3.12 7.25 -8.27
N HIS A 27 -4.25 6.65 -8.68
CA HIS A 27 -4.77 6.83 -10.04
C HIS A 27 -5.13 8.29 -10.33
N TYR A 28 -5.77 9.00 -9.40
CA TYR A 28 -6.07 10.43 -9.56
C TYR A 28 -4.80 11.29 -9.68
N ALA A 29 -3.75 10.98 -8.91
CA ALA A 29 -2.45 11.66 -9.07
C ALA A 29 -1.89 11.46 -10.50
N GLY A 30 -2.06 10.26 -11.06
CA GLY A 30 -1.71 9.95 -12.44
C GLY A 30 -2.47 10.79 -13.47
N GLU A 31 -3.78 10.97 -13.29
CA GLU A 31 -4.59 11.84 -14.14
C GLU A 31 -4.13 13.30 -14.09
N TRP A 32 -3.73 13.78 -12.91
CA TRP A 32 -3.21 15.14 -12.74
C TRP A 32 -1.83 15.34 -13.36
N TYR A 33 -0.94 14.34 -13.37
CA TYR A 33 0.29 14.41 -14.16
C TYR A 33 0.02 14.59 -15.65
N ILE A 34 -0.99 13.88 -16.19
CA ILE A 34 -1.39 14.00 -17.61
C ILE A 34 -1.95 15.39 -17.91
N GLN A 35 -2.60 16.03 -16.94
CA GLN A 35 -3.18 17.37 -17.06
C GLN A 35 -2.21 18.51 -16.74
N GLU A 36 -0.89 18.23 -16.66
CA GLU A 36 0.15 19.20 -16.30
C GLU A 36 -0.06 19.85 -14.91
N GLN A 37 -0.80 19.18 -14.02
CA GLN A 37 -1.03 19.58 -12.63
C GLN A 37 -0.07 18.86 -11.66
N GLU A 38 1.23 18.94 -11.95
CA GLU A 38 2.27 18.18 -11.24
C GLU A 38 2.31 18.47 -9.74
N ASP A 39 2.24 19.74 -9.33
CA ASP A 39 2.26 20.13 -7.92
C ASP A 39 1.11 19.50 -7.11
N VAL A 40 -0.06 19.34 -7.74
CA VAL A 40 -1.24 18.77 -7.10
C VAL A 40 -1.09 17.25 -6.99
N ALA A 41 -0.60 16.62 -8.06
CA ALA A 41 -0.28 15.19 -8.11
C ALA A 41 0.79 14.81 -7.08
N ASP A 42 1.90 15.56 -7.02
CA ASP A 42 3.01 15.34 -6.09
C ASP A 42 2.54 15.43 -4.64
N ARG A 43 1.74 16.45 -4.31
CA ARG A 43 1.19 16.61 -2.96
C ARG A 43 0.26 15.46 -2.57
N LEU A 44 -0.62 15.02 -3.48
CA LEU A 44 -1.50 13.90 -3.20
C LEU A 44 -0.71 12.62 -3.00
N LEU A 45 0.20 12.30 -3.94
CA LEU A 45 1.01 11.09 -3.89
C LEU A 45 1.92 11.05 -2.65
N THR A 46 2.52 12.19 -2.28
CA THR A 46 3.29 12.34 -1.05
C THR A 46 2.42 12.07 0.18
N SER A 47 1.25 12.72 0.25
CA SER A 47 0.37 12.63 1.40
C SER A 47 -0.14 11.20 1.64
N ILE A 48 -0.58 10.51 0.58
CA ILE A 48 -1.10 9.15 0.72
C ILE A 48 0.02 8.15 1.05
N SER A 49 1.19 8.33 0.44
CA SER A 49 2.35 7.46 0.68
C SER A 49 2.94 7.65 2.07
N ALA A 50 2.97 8.88 2.59
CA ALA A 50 3.40 9.17 3.96
C ALA A 50 2.51 8.47 4.99
N GLY A 51 1.19 8.42 4.75
CA GLY A 51 0.25 7.67 5.61
C GLY A 51 0.56 6.16 5.68
N LEU A 52 1.18 5.61 4.64
CA LEU A 52 1.53 4.19 4.55
C LEU A 52 2.81 3.82 5.31
N LEU A 53 3.67 4.77 5.67
CA LEU A 53 4.98 4.47 6.27
C LEU A 53 4.89 3.81 7.66
N SER A 54 3.76 3.99 8.35
CA SER A 54 3.45 3.32 9.61
C SER A 54 3.20 1.80 9.46
N TYR A 55 2.94 1.34 8.23
CA TYR A 55 2.69 -0.05 7.85
C TYR A 55 3.93 -0.69 7.20
N ASN A 56 5.10 -0.42 7.78
CA ASN A 56 6.37 -0.99 7.34
C ASN A 56 6.52 -2.49 7.71
N PRO A 57 7.54 -3.20 7.20
CA PRO A 57 7.77 -4.62 7.53
C PRO A 57 8.01 -4.91 9.03
N GLY A 58 8.39 -3.90 9.82
CA GLY A 58 8.52 -4.00 11.28
C GLY A 58 7.21 -3.76 12.05
N ASN A 59 6.10 -3.48 11.37
CA ASN A 59 4.80 -3.32 12.00
C ASN A 59 4.38 -4.63 12.67
N MET A 60 4.25 -4.63 14.01
CA MET A 60 4.00 -5.84 14.80
C MET A 60 2.73 -6.58 14.38
N THR A 61 1.66 -5.86 14.01
CA THR A 61 0.39 -6.47 13.60
C THR A 61 0.55 -7.18 12.25
N LEU A 62 1.15 -6.51 11.25
CA LEU A 62 1.43 -7.12 9.95
C LEU A 62 2.37 -8.32 10.10
N HIS A 63 3.44 -8.17 10.87
CA HIS A 63 4.37 -9.26 11.15
C HIS A 63 3.65 -10.44 11.79
N SER A 64 2.76 -10.22 12.77
CA SER A 64 2.00 -11.30 13.41
C SER A 64 1.04 -12.05 12.47
N ILE A 65 0.67 -11.46 11.34
CA ILE A 65 -0.27 -12.03 10.37
C ILE A 65 0.49 -12.74 9.23
N PHE A 66 1.62 -12.19 8.80
CA PHE A 66 2.32 -12.60 7.59
C PHE A 66 3.68 -13.26 7.82
N SER A 67 4.18 -13.36 9.07
CA SER A 67 5.53 -13.90 9.37
C SER A 67 5.79 -15.27 8.78
N ASP A 68 4.76 -16.12 8.70
CA ASP A 68 4.88 -17.50 8.22
C ASP A 68 4.80 -17.59 6.68
N ASN A 69 4.64 -16.46 6.00
CA ASN A 69 4.57 -16.35 4.54
C ASN A 69 5.67 -15.41 4.04
N GLU A 70 6.88 -15.96 3.82
CA GLU A 70 8.04 -15.22 3.32
C GLU A 70 7.75 -14.45 2.03
N GLN A 71 6.95 -15.03 1.13
CA GLN A 71 6.58 -14.38 -0.14
C GLN A 71 5.69 -13.16 0.08
N ALA A 72 4.80 -13.17 1.08
CA ALA A 72 4.02 -12.00 1.46
C ALA A 72 4.88 -10.93 2.13
N MET A 73 5.79 -11.33 3.03
CA MET A 73 6.72 -10.39 3.67
C MET A 73 7.63 -9.69 2.66
N LYS A 74 8.09 -10.40 1.62
CA LYS A 74 8.85 -9.80 0.52
C LYS A 74 8.02 -8.75 -0.24
N LYS A 75 6.76 -9.04 -0.55
CA LYS A 75 5.85 -8.09 -1.21
C LYS A 75 5.56 -6.86 -0.34
N LEU A 76 5.44 -7.04 0.98
CA LEU A 76 5.31 -5.93 1.93
C LEU A 76 6.57 -5.05 1.91
N GLU A 77 7.76 -5.63 1.86
CA GLU A 77 9.01 -4.88 1.77
C GLU A 77 9.13 -4.09 0.47
N GLU A 78 8.80 -4.72 -0.67
CA GLU A 78 8.77 -4.07 -1.99
C GLU A 78 7.77 -2.91 -2.02
N PHE A 79 6.56 -3.12 -1.50
CA PHE A 79 5.56 -2.07 -1.37
C PHE A 79 6.01 -0.94 -0.45
N TYR A 80 6.61 -1.25 0.69
CA TYR A 80 7.13 -0.23 1.61
C TYR A 80 8.22 0.63 0.95
N LYS A 81 9.15 0.02 0.20
CA LYS A 81 10.17 0.77 -0.55
C LYS A 81 9.55 1.69 -1.60
N ALA A 82 8.53 1.22 -2.31
CA ALA A 82 7.81 2.04 -3.29
C ALA A 82 7.06 3.21 -2.60
N ALA A 83 6.41 2.97 -1.47
CA ALA A 83 5.75 4.00 -0.68
C ALA A 83 6.75 5.02 -0.12
N LEU A 84 7.93 4.59 0.33
CA LEU A 84 8.99 5.49 0.77
C LEU A 84 9.44 6.41 -0.38
N ALA A 85 9.75 5.85 -1.54
CA ALA A 85 10.13 6.63 -2.73
C ALA A 85 9.04 7.62 -3.14
N ALA A 86 7.77 7.22 -3.12
CA ALA A 86 6.63 8.09 -3.43
C ALA A 86 6.39 9.18 -2.36
N SER A 87 6.73 8.93 -1.10
CA SER A 87 6.63 9.92 -0.02
C SER A 87 7.76 10.96 -0.04
N GLU A 88 8.87 10.64 -0.71
CA GLU A 88 10.04 11.49 -0.86
C GLU A 88 10.09 12.17 -2.23
N ILE A 89 9.01 12.06 -3.03
CA ILE A 89 8.94 12.70 -4.34
C ILE A 89 9.06 14.22 -4.14
N GLN A 90 10.17 14.78 -4.62
CA GLN A 90 10.42 16.19 -4.46
C GLN A 90 9.66 16.94 -5.55
N ILE A 91 8.83 17.89 -5.12
CA ILE A 91 8.03 18.75 -6.01
C ILE A 91 8.91 19.43 -7.09
N SER A 92 10.19 19.67 -6.80
CA SER A 92 11.15 20.34 -7.69
C SER A 92 12.22 19.44 -8.33
N GLN A 93 12.25 18.13 -8.05
CA GLN A 93 13.27 17.23 -8.60
C GLN A 93 12.63 16.03 -9.30
N GLY A 94 12.45 16.21 -10.60
CA GLY A 94 12.01 15.18 -11.53
C GLY A 94 11.23 15.80 -12.69
N ASN A 95 11.25 15.18 -13.86
CA ASN A 95 10.31 15.51 -14.93
C ASN A 95 9.04 14.66 -14.81
N THR A 96 7.96 15.05 -15.49
CA THR A 96 6.66 14.32 -15.48
C THR A 96 6.83 12.83 -15.78
N GLN A 97 7.74 12.48 -16.68
CA GLN A 97 7.99 11.10 -17.10
C GLN A 97 8.56 10.25 -15.95
N GLU A 98 9.50 10.79 -15.18
CA GLU A 98 10.06 10.10 -14.00
C GLU A 98 8.99 9.88 -12.92
N ARG A 99 8.12 10.88 -12.70
CA ARG A 99 7.00 10.75 -11.75
C ARG A 99 5.98 9.71 -12.20
N MET A 100 5.63 9.71 -13.48
CA MET A 100 4.74 8.71 -14.06
C MET A 100 5.36 7.31 -14.00
N HIS A 101 6.67 7.17 -14.22
CA HIS A 101 7.37 5.90 -14.06
C HIS A 101 7.29 5.42 -12.61
N LEU A 102 7.61 6.28 -11.63
CA LEU A 102 7.47 5.93 -10.22
C LEU A 102 6.03 5.51 -9.87
N LEU A 103 5.02 6.21 -10.38
CA LEU A 103 3.63 5.89 -10.11
C LEU A 103 3.19 4.56 -10.75
N TYR A 104 3.34 4.43 -12.07
CA TYR A 104 2.72 3.33 -12.84
C TYR A 104 3.57 2.07 -12.93
N GLU A 105 4.90 2.20 -12.87
CA GLU A 105 5.82 1.05 -13.02
C GLU A 105 6.35 0.55 -11.67
N VAL A 106 6.28 1.37 -10.62
CA VAL A 106 6.84 1.02 -9.30
C VAL A 106 5.74 0.96 -8.22
N PHE A 107 5.07 2.08 -7.95
CA PHE A 107 4.13 2.20 -6.84
C PHE A 107 2.85 1.37 -7.03
N LEU A 108 2.13 1.56 -8.12
CA LEU A 108 0.88 0.85 -8.39
C LEU A 108 1.06 -0.68 -8.49
N PRO A 109 2.07 -1.21 -9.21
CA PRO A 109 2.30 -2.65 -9.25
C PRO A 109 2.64 -3.25 -7.89
N ALA A 110 3.46 -2.57 -7.08
CA ALA A 110 3.81 -3.04 -5.74
C ALA A 110 2.59 -3.00 -4.79
N LEU A 111 1.78 -1.94 -4.88
CA LEU A 111 0.51 -1.83 -4.14
C LEU A 111 -0.45 -2.95 -4.52
N GLU A 112 -0.63 -3.23 -5.81
CA GLU A 112 -1.52 -4.30 -6.28
C GLU A 112 -1.04 -5.68 -5.81
N ALA A 113 0.27 -5.94 -5.92
CA ALA A 113 0.86 -7.20 -5.46
C ALA A 113 0.65 -7.41 -3.96
N TRP A 114 0.79 -6.36 -3.16
CA TRP A 114 0.56 -6.42 -1.72
C TRP A 114 -0.93 -6.54 -1.36
N GLN A 115 -1.81 -5.79 -2.02
CA GLN A 115 -3.25 -5.90 -1.86
C GLN A 115 -3.75 -7.33 -2.07
N LYS A 116 -3.21 -8.05 -3.06
CA LYS A 116 -3.56 -9.46 -3.32
C LYS A 116 -3.24 -10.37 -2.14
N GLU A 117 -2.11 -10.14 -1.44
CA GLU A 117 -1.76 -10.91 -0.24
C GLU A 117 -2.70 -10.59 0.92
N VAL A 118 -3.03 -9.31 1.12
CA VAL A 118 -3.98 -8.87 2.16
C VAL A 118 -5.37 -9.46 1.92
N GLN A 119 -5.86 -9.46 0.67
CA GLN A 119 -7.13 -10.08 0.31
C GLN A 119 -7.12 -11.60 0.50
N SER A 120 -6.01 -12.25 0.16
CA SER A 120 -5.84 -13.70 0.40
C SER A 120 -5.86 -14.03 1.88
N ALA A 121 -5.24 -13.21 2.73
CA ALA A 121 -5.28 -13.37 4.18
C ALA A 121 -6.70 -13.19 4.76
N LEU A 122 -7.46 -12.21 4.26
CA LEU A 122 -8.87 -12.02 4.62
C LEU A 122 -9.73 -13.24 4.30
N GLN A 123 -9.54 -13.86 3.13
CA GLN A 123 -10.28 -15.06 2.73
C GLN A 123 -9.92 -16.27 3.60
N ARG A 124 -8.63 -16.47 3.93
CA ARG A 124 -8.19 -17.57 4.79
C ARG A 124 -8.76 -17.46 6.21
N GLY A 125 -8.69 -16.28 6.81
CA GLY A 125 -9.22 -16.09 8.17
C GLY A 125 -10.76 -16.05 8.20
N GLY A 126 -11.43 -15.72 7.09
CA GLY A 126 -12.89 -15.85 6.96
C GLY A 126 -13.38 -17.30 6.95
N ASN A 127 -12.59 -18.23 6.39
CA ASN A 127 -12.94 -19.66 6.31
C ASN A 127 -12.71 -20.44 7.62
N HIS A 128 -12.00 -19.87 8.60
CA HIS A 128 -11.80 -20.48 9.92
C HIS A 128 -12.84 -20.04 10.97
N ALA A 129 -13.71 -19.08 10.65
CA ALA A 129 -14.76 -18.59 11.56
C ALA A 129 -16.12 -19.30 11.39
N THR A 130 -16.22 -20.30 10.50
CA THR A 130 -17.48 -20.97 10.12
C THR A 130 -17.58 -22.44 10.56
N HIS A 131 -16.72 -22.91 11.47
CA HIS A 131 -16.78 -24.28 12.00
C HIS A 131 -16.79 -24.35 13.52
#